data_AF-A0A644W587-F1
#
_entry.id   AF-A0A644W587-F1
#
_cell.length_a   1.000
_cell.length_b   1.000
_cell.length_c   1.000
_cell.angle_alpha   90.00
_cell.angle_beta   90.00
_cell.angle_gamma   90.00
#
_symmetry.space_group_name_H-M   'P 1'
#
loop_
_entity.id
_entity.type
_entity.pdbx_description
1 polymer ?
#
loop_
_entity_poly.entity_id
_entity_poly.type
_entity_poly.pdbx_seq_one_letter_code
_entity_poly.pdbx_strand_id
1 'polypeptide(L)'
;MVLSQYDYTYTLDGNQISKASETVAAGMGTESFSLTEGIAGGELSRYNGFNQMVETDVNGTNVIYTYAPSGLRLSKTVCNTETDFVLDGNNVVLELSGGSVTAKYVRGINLVCSIIGSATNYYLYNGHGDVTQLVGASGTVTKEYDYDAFGNEKDPSASDTNPFRYCGEYYDLSSGTYYLRARL
;
A
#
# COMPACT_ATOMS: atom_id res chain seq x y z
N MET A 1 16.90 4.31 -24.25
CA MET A 1 15.84 3.38 -23.85
C MET A 1 14.54 4.16 -23.86
N VAL A 2 13.53 3.69 -24.58
CA VAL A 2 12.20 4.30 -24.61
C VAL A 2 11.36 3.56 -23.58
N LEU A 3 10.77 4.28 -22.62
CA LEU A 3 9.89 3.70 -21.62
C LEU A 3 8.45 4.05 -21.99
N SER A 4 7.57 3.05 -21.96
CA SER A 4 6.13 3.23 -22.18
C SER A 4 5.43 3.33 -20.83
N GLN A 5 4.58 4.33 -20.67
CA GLN A 5 3.68 4.51 -19.54
C GLN A 5 2.29 3.99 -19.91
N TYR A 6 1.55 3.48 -18.92
CA TYR A 6 0.21 2.94 -19.13
C TYR A 6 -0.78 3.50 -18.10
N ASP A 7 -1.95 3.89 -18.60
CA ASP A 7 -3.08 4.33 -17.79
C ASP A 7 -4.24 3.35 -17.95
N TYR A 8 -4.89 3.00 -16.85
CA TYR A 8 -6.00 2.07 -16.82
C TYR A 8 -7.14 2.65 -15.98
N THR A 9 -8.36 2.59 -16.49
CA THR A 9 -9.56 2.90 -15.69
C THR A 9 -10.31 1.62 -15.37
N TYR A 10 -10.87 1.56 -14.17
CA TYR A 10 -11.63 0.43 -13.66
C TYR A 10 -12.94 0.91 -13.03
N THR A 11 -13.93 0.02 -13.00
CA THR A 11 -15.05 0.12 -12.05
C THR A 11 -14.56 -0.12 -10.64
N LEU A 12 -15.26 0.34 -9.60
CA LEU A 12 -14.92 0.04 -8.21
C LEU A 12 -14.89 -1.47 -7.88
N ASP A 13 -15.64 -2.29 -8.62
CA ASP A 13 -15.60 -3.75 -8.49
C ASP A 13 -14.40 -4.41 -9.21
N GLY A 14 -13.44 -3.63 -9.69
CA GLY A 14 -12.19 -4.11 -10.30
C GLY A 14 -12.26 -4.47 -11.79
N ASN A 15 -13.39 -4.24 -12.48
CA ASN A 15 -13.49 -4.50 -13.92
C ASN A 15 -12.82 -3.39 -14.74
N GLN A 16 -11.92 -3.75 -15.65
CA GLN A 16 -11.25 -2.79 -16.52
C GLN A 16 -12.22 -2.16 -17.54
N ILE A 17 -12.24 -0.83 -17.59
CA ILE A 17 -13.04 -0.03 -18.53
C ILE A 17 -12.18 0.41 -19.73
N SER A 18 -10.94 0.86 -19.49
CA SER A 18 -10.05 1.35 -20.56
C SER A 18 -8.58 1.11 -20.29
N LYS A 19 -7.76 1.26 -21.35
CA LYS A 19 -6.30 1.27 -21.31
C LYS A 19 -5.78 2.29 -22.31
N ALA A 20 -4.89 3.16 -21.87
CA ALA A 20 -4.13 4.09 -22.70
C ALA A 20 -2.63 3.89 -22.48
N SER A 21 -1.82 4.34 -23.44
CA SER A 21 -0.36 4.31 -23.31
C SER A 21 0.28 5.53 -23.92
N GLU A 22 1.30 6.05 -23.26
CA GLU A 22 2.13 7.14 -23.76
C GLU A 22 3.59 6.68 -23.86
N THR A 23 4.30 7.19 -24.86
CA THR A 23 5.72 6.92 -25.05
C THR A 23 6.53 8.12 -24.59
N VAL A 24 7.27 7.97 -23.50
CA VAL A 24 8.07 9.07 -22.94
C VAL A 24 9.50 8.97 -23.48
N ALA A 25 9.99 10.05 -24.09
CA ALA A 25 11.38 10.17 -24.52
C ALA A 25 12.28 10.44 -23.29
N ALA A 26 13.49 9.89 -23.27
CA ALA A 26 14.40 10.05 -22.12
C ALA A 26 14.82 11.53 -21.91
N GLY A 27 14.22 12.20 -20.94
CA GLY A 27 14.64 13.51 -20.41
C GLY A 27 15.20 13.37 -18.99
N MET A 28 16.14 14.24 -18.59
CA MET A 28 16.71 14.29 -17.22
C MET A 28 15.81 15.05 -16.22
N GLY A 29 14.49 14.92 -16.35
CA GLY A 29 13.52 15.58 -15.47
C GLY A 29 12.95 14.62 -14.42
N THR A 30 12.54 15.16 -13.28
CA THR A 30 11.55 14.49 -12.43
C THR A 30 10.23 14.57 -13.19
N GLU A 31 9.81 13.46 -13.77
CA GLU A 31 8.53 13.32 -14.47
C GLU A 31 7.41 13.36 -13.41
N SER A 32 6.92 14.56 -13.09
CA SER A 32 5.74 14.75 -12.27
C SER A 32 4.52 14.69 -13.18
N PHE A 33 3.84 13.55 -13.18
CA PHE A 33 2.54 13.41 -13.80
C PHE A 33 1.50 13.45 -12.68
N SER A 34 0.40 14.19 -12.88
CA SER A 34 -0.74 14.22 -11.97
C SER A 34 -2.00 13.94 -12.78
N LEU A 35 -2.93 13.19 -12.21
CA LEU A 35 -4.24 13.00 -12.80
C LEU A 35 -4.97 14.36 -12.89
N THR A 36 -5.30 14.80 -14.11
CA THR A 36 -5.93 16.11 -14.34
C THR A 36 -7.37 16.16 -13.79
N GLU A 37 -8.04 15.01 -13.69
CA GLU A 37 -9.39 14.88 -13.12
C GLU A 37 -9.53 13.53 -12.39
N GLY A 38 -9.77 13.55 -11.07
CA GLY A 38 -10.15 12.36 -10.31
C GLY A 38 -11.49 11.81 -10.80
N ILE A 39 -11.69 10.49 -10.72
CA ILE A 39 -12.91 9.86 -11.22
C ILE A 39 -13.86 9.59 -10.04
N ALA A 40 -15.03 10.22 -10.06
CA ALA A 40 -16.08 9.91 -9.09
C ALA A 40 -16.72 8.56 -9.45
N GLY A 41 -16.74 7.60 -8.52
CA GLY A 41 -17.35 6.29 -8.75
C GLY A 41 -16.52 5.30 -9.57
N GLY A 42 -15.20 5.44 -9.59
CA GLY A 42 -14.30 4.49 -10.26
C GLY A 42 -12.88 4.55 -9.70
N GLU A 43 -11.99 3.80 -10.35
CA GLU A 43 -10.55 3.82 -10.10
C GLU A 43 -9.81 4.16 -11.39
N LEU A 44 -8.79 5.01 -11.29
CA LEU A 44 -7.85 5.29 -12.36
C LEU A 44 -6.43 5.05 -11.85
N SER A 45 -5.71 4.12 -12.46
CA SER A 45 -4.36 3.76 -12.06
C SER A 45 -3.35 3.95 -13.18
N ARG A 46 -2.17 4.47 -12.84
CA ARG A 46 -1.05 4.76 -13.74
C ARG A 46 0.16 3.90 -13.39
N TYR A 47 0.80 3.35 -14.41
CA TYR A 47 1.96 2.46 -14.28
C TYR A 47 3.17 2.98 -15.06
N ASN A 48 4.34 2.91 -14.44
CA ASN A 48 5.60 3.23 -15.11
C ASN A 48 6.03 2.11 -16.08
N GLY A 49 7.13 2.34 -16.82
CA GLY A 49 7.64 1.36 -17.79
C GLY A 49 8.24 0.08 -17.20
N PHE A 50 8.34 -0.01 -15.86
CA PHE A 50 8.65 -1.24 -15.13
C PHE A 50 7.40 -1.97 -14.64
N ASN A 51 6.21 -1.53 -15.08
CA ASN A 51 4.91 -2.05 -14.67
C ASN A 51 4.64 -1.91 -13.16
N GLN A 52 5.12 -0.82 -12.55
CA GLN A 52 4.84 -0.47 -11.16
C GLN A 52 3.80 0.64 -11.13
N MET A 53 2.76 0.51 -10.28
CA MET A 53 1.75 1.55 -10.10
C MET A 53 2.38 2.76 -9.40
N VAL A 54 2.44 3.89 -10.10
CA VAL A 54 3.04 5.13 -9.58
C VAL A 54 2.01 6.13 -9.08
N GLU A 55 0.75 5.98 -9.51
CA GLU A 55 -0.36 6.84 -9.06
C GLU A 55 -1.67 6.06 -9.21
N THR A 56 -2.59 6.23 -8.26
CA THR A 56 -3.99 5.80 -8.40
C THR A 56 -4.92 6.84 -7.79
N ASP A 57 -6.07 7.08 -8.42
CA ASP A 57 -7.19 7.79 -7.82
C ASP A 57 -8.32 6.80 -7.62
N VAL A 58 -8.66 6.54 -6.36
CA VAL A 58 -9.77 5.66 -5.99
C VAL A 58 -10.85 6.53 -5.37
N ASN A 59 -11.94 6.73 -6.12
CA ASN A 59 -13.08 7.52 -5.67
C ASN A 59 -12.70 8.92 -5.14
N GLY A 60 -11.78 9.61 -5.83
CA GLY A 60 -11.29 10.94 -5.45
C GLY A 60 -10.19 10.96 -4.38
N THR A 61 -9.72 9.80 -3.93
CA THR A 61 -8.52 9.68 -3.09
C THR A 61 -7.32 9.39 -3.98
N ASN A 62 -6.51 10.43 -4.23
CA ASN A 62 -5.27 10.30 -4.99
C ASN A 62 -4.15 9.76 -4.11
N VAL A 63 -3.44 8.76 -4.62
CA VAL A 63 -2.30 8.12 -3.96
C VAL A 63 -1.15 8.00 -4.95
N ILE A 64 -0.01 8.59 -4.61
CA ILE A 64 1.22 8.56 -5.41
C ILE A 64 2.24 7.66 -4.73
N TYR A 65 2.98 6.86 -5.49
CA TYR A 65 3.99 5.93 -5.00
C TYR A 65 5.36 6.19 -5.62
N THR A 66 6.41 6.08 -4.81
CA THR A 66 7.80 6.07 -5.28
C THR A 66 8.44 4.71 -5.05
N TYR A 67 9.43 4.36 -5.88
CA TYR A 67 10.09 3.06 -5.83
C TYR A 67 11.61 3.19 -5.91
N ALA A 68 12.30 2.33 -5.18
CA ALA A 68 13.72 2.10 -5.32
C ALA A 68 14.04 1.44 -6.67
N PRO A 69 15.29 1.54 -7.15
CA PRO A 69 15.74 0.81 -8.34
C PRO A 69 15.58 -0.72 -8.22
N SER A 70 15.54 -1.25 -7.00
CA SER A 70 15.25 -2.67 -6.71
C SER A 70 13.78 -3.06 -6.89
N GLY A 71 12.90 -2.09 -7.12
CA GLY A 71 11.47 -2.28 -7.29
C GLY A 71 10.63 -2.17 -6.01
N LEU A 72 11.28 -1.95 -4.85
CA LEU A 72 10.60 -1.81 -3.57
C LEU A 72 10.04 -0.39 -3.37
N ARG A 73 8.83 -0.28 -2.84
CA ARG A 73 8.17 1.01 -2.57
C ARG A 73 8.93 1.77 -1.48
N LEU A 74 9.28 3.02 -1.74
CA LEU A 74 10.03 3.90 -0.82
C LEU A 74 9.16 4.93 -0.13
N SER A 75 8.13 5.44 -0.79
CA SER A 75 7.15 6.32 -0.16
C SER A 75 5.76 6.15 -0.77
N LYS A 76 4.75 6.60 -0.02
CA LYS A 76 3.42 6.85 -0.53
C LYS A 76 2.95 8.24 -0.10
N THR A 77 2.25 8.93 -0.98
CA THR A 77 1.63 10.21 -0.68
C THR A 77 0.15 10.09 -0.94
N VAL A 78 -0.65 10.13 0.13
CA VAL A 78 -2.11 10.13 0.06
C VAL A 78 -2.56 11.59 0.10
N CYS A 79 -3.07 12.08 -1.02
CA CYS A 79 -3.36 13.49 -1.26
C CYS A 79 -2.14 14.39 -0.96
N ASN A 80 -2.03 14.91 0.26
CA ASN A 80 -0.94 15.81 0.70
C ASN A 80 -0.15 15.25 1.89
N THR A 81 -0.36 13.99 2.26
CA THR A 81 0.31 13.36 3.41
C THR A 81 1.25 12.27 2.91
N GLU A 82 2.54 12.56 2.98
CA GLU A 82 3.60 11.62 2.63
C GLU A 82 3.97 10.72 3.82
N THR A 83 4.18 9.46 3.51
CA THR A 83 4.75 8.44 4.37
C THR A 83 5.96 7.82 3.69
N ASP A 84 7.14 7.97 4.29
CA ASP A 84 8.37 7.32 3.86
C ASP A 84 8.53 5.96 4.52
N PHE A 85 9.02 4.98 3.77
CA PHE A 85 9.30 3.63 4.23
C PHE A 85 10.81 3.42 4.43
N VAL A 86 11.20 2.99 5.63
CA VAL A 86 12.54 2.43 5.85
C VAL A 86 12.44 0.91 5.78
N LEU A 87 13.31 0.33 4.97
CA LEU A 87 13.30 -1.09 4.63
C LEU A 87 14.47 -1.83 5.27
N ASP A 88 14.20 -3.05 5.74
CA ASP A 88 15.22 -4.07 6.04
C ASP A 88 14.99 -5.26 5.10
N GLY A 89 15.89 -5.41 4.12
CA GLY A 89 15.66 -6.27 2.97
C GLY A 89 14.38 -5.88 2.22
N ASN A 90 13.42 -6.80 2.16
CA ASN A 90 12.13 -6.60 1.47
C ASN A 90 10.99 -6.14 2.40
N ASN A 91 11.29 -5.89 3.67
CA ASN A 91 10.29 -5.61 4.69
C ASN A 91 10.33 -4.14 5.12
N VAL A 92 9.15 -3.53 5.27
CA VAL A 92 9.02 -2.24 5.95
C VAL A 92 9.27 -2.45 7.44
N VAL A 93 10.23 -1.69 7.99
CA VAL A 93 10.58 -1.70 9.42
C VAL A 93 10.22 -0.39 10.12
N LEU A 94 10.17 0.73 9.39
CA LEU A 94 9.67 2.01 9.89
C LEU A 94 8.80 2.70 8.84
N GLU A 95 7.82 3.44 9.32
CA GLU A 95 7.16 4.53 8.58
C GLU A 95 7.58 5.86 9.18
N LEU A 96 7.80 6.86 8.32
CA LEU A 96 8.17 8.20 8.71
C LEU A 96 7.23 9.21 8.06
N SER A 97 7.01 10.33 8.75
CA SER A 97 6.35 11.50 8.19
C SER A 97 7.20 12.73 8.53
N GLY A 98 7.64 13.46 7.50
CA GLY A 98 8.55 14.60 7.65
C GLY A 98 9.86 14.22 8.38
N GLY A 99 10.37 13.00 8.17
CA GLY A 99 11.57 12.48 8.81
C GLY A 99 11.40 12.01 10.26
N SER A 100 10.20 12.11 10.85
CA SER A 100 9.90 11.58 12.19
C SER A 100 9.27 10.20 12.10
N VAL A 101 9.71 9.25 12.94
CA VAL A 101 9.15 7.88 12.98
C VAL A 101 7.70 7.91 13.48
N THR A 102 6.77 7.40 12.68
CA THR A 102 5.33 7.30 13.01
C THR A 102 4.93 5.87 13.36
N ALA A 103 5.56 4.87 12.75
CA ALA A 103 5.37 3.47 13.07
C ALA A 103 6.70 2.70 13.05
N LYS A 104 6.83 1.71 13.93
CA LYS A 104 7.94 0.75 13.94
C LYS A 104 7.38 -0.66 13.90
N TYR A 105 8.01 -1.51 13.10
CA TYR A 105 7.64 -2.91 12.94
C TYR A 105 8.79 -3.81 13.34
N VAL A 106 8.57 -4.65 14.35
CA VAL A 106 9.56 -5.61 14.84
C VAL A 106 9.26 -6.96 14.22
N ARG A 107 10.25 -7.52 13.52
CA ARG A 107 10.12 -8.79 12.80
C ARG A 107 11.09 -9.84 13.35
N GLY A 108 10.64 -11.08 13.38
CA GLY A 108 11.45 -12.29 13.52
C GLY A 108 11.33 -13.10 12.24
N ILE A 109 10.84 -14.33 12.34
CA ILE A 109 10.42 -15.10 11.15
C ILE A 109 9.21 -14.41 10.48
N ASN A 110 8.24 -13.98 11.28
CA ASN A 110 7.09 -13.18 10.87
C ASN A 110 7.10 -11.81 11.57
N LEU A 111 6.15 -10.93 11.24
CA LEU A 111 5.92 -9.70 11.98
C LEU A 111 5.47 -10.03 13.40
N VAL A 112 6.17 -9.49 14.40
CA VAL A 112 5.93 -9.80 15.82
C VAL A 112 5.02 -8.75 16.42
N CYS A 113 5.40 -7.47 16.27
CA CYS A 113 4.61 -6.37 16.77
C CYS A 113 4.80 -5.09 15.95
N SER A 114 3.83 -4.19 16.08
CA SER A 114 3.91 -2.80 15.67
C SER A 114 3.94 -1.92 16.90
N ILE A 115 4.73 -0.85 16.83
CA ILE A 115 4.83 0.19 17.85
C ILE A 115 4.45 1.50 17.16
N ILE A 116 3.33 2.08 17.55
CA ILE A 116 2.77 3.32 16.99
C ILE A 116 2.52 4.27 18.16
N GLY A 117 3.29 5.36 18.22
CA GLY A 117 3.36 6.19 19.43
C GLY A 117 3.80 5.37 20.65
N SER A 118 2.94 5.28 21.66
CA SER A 118 3.16 4.44 22.86
C SER A 118 2.45 3.09 22.82
N ALA A 119 1.61 2.84 21.81
CA ALA A 119 0.85 1.60 21.68
C ALA A 119 1.71 0.51 21.04
N THR A 120 1.72 -0.68 21.65
CA THR A 120 2.30 -1.89 21.06
C THR A 120 1.17 -2.87 20.75
N ASN A 121 1.09 -3.31 19.49
CA ASN A 121 0.15 -4.33 19.04
C ASN A 121 0.92 -5.56 18.57
N TYR A 122 0.61 -6.72 19.13
CA TYR A 122 1.18 -8.02 18.76
C TYR A 122 0.30 -8.69 17.72
N TYR A 123 0.93 -9.32 16.73
CA TYR A 123 0.25 -9.99 15.62
C TYR A 123 0.10 -11.48 15.90
N LEU A 124 -1.12 -12.00 15.72
CA LEU A 124 -1.45 -13.42 15.74
C LEU A 124 -1.81 -13.88 14.34
N TYR A 125 -1.50 -15.15 14.05
CA TYR A 125 -1.56 -15.70 12.70
C TYR A 125 -2.33 -17.00 12.65
N ASN A 126 -2.96 -17.28 11.51
CA ASN A 126 -3.40 -18.63 11.15
C ASN A 126 -2.24 -19.45 10.52
N GLY A 127 -2.52 -20.70 10.13
CA GLY A 127 -1.53 -21.58 9.51
C GLY A 127 -1.08 -21.16 8.10
N HIS A 128 -1.83 -20.29 7.41
CA HIS A 128 -1.44 -19.72 6.12
C HIS A 128 -0.49 -18.54 6.27
N GLY A 129 -0.47 -17.90 7.45
CA GLY A 129 0.30 -16.68 7.71
C GLY A 129 -0.52 -15.40 7.63
N ASP A 130 -1.85 -15.51 7.60
CA ASP A 130 -2.75 -14.35 7.65
C ASP A 130 -2.83 -13.82 9.08
N VAL A 131 -2.81 -12.49 9.24
CA VAL A 131 -3.02 -11.86 10.55
C VAL A 131 -4.48 -12.05 10.96
N THR A 132 -4.75 -12.79 12.04
CA THR A 132 -6.13 -13.02 12.51
C THR A 132 -6.53 -12.12 13.66
N GLN A 133 -5.57 -11.66 14.48
CA GLN A 133 -5.85 -10.80 15.62
C GLN A 133 -4.69 -9.84 15.91
N LEU A 134 -5.04 -8.67 16.44
CA LEU A 134 -4.11 -7.77 17.13
C LEU A 134 -4.38 -7.82 18.63
N VAL A 135 -3.30 -7.92 19.40
CA VAL A 135 -3.36 -7.93 20.87
C VAL A 135 -2.54 -6.79 21.43
N GLY A 136 -3.15 -5.98 22.28
CA GLY A 136 -2.46 -4.89 22.97
C GLY A 136 -1.49 -5.39 24.04
N ALA A 137 -0.65 -4.50 24.56
CA ALA A 137 0.36 -4.83 25.57
C ALA A 137 -0.20 -5.45 26.88
N SER A 138 -1.48 -5.25 27.18
CA SER A 138 -2.18 -5.86 28.33
C SER A 138 -2.66 -7.30 28.07
N GLY A 139 -2.46 -7.85 26.87
CA GLY A 139 -3.03 -9.13 26.46
C GLY A 139 -4.48 -9.07 25.99
N THR A 140 -5.05 -7.87 25.86
CA THR A 140 -6.41 -7.67 25.36
C THR A 140 -6.43 -7.65 23.83
N VAL A 141 -7.35 -8.40 23.22
CA VAL A 141 -7.59 -8.36 21.77
C VAL A 141 -8.17 -6.98 21.39
N THR A 142 -7.50 -6.26 20.50
CA THR A 142 -7.89 -4.93 20.03
C THR A 142 -8.54 -4.95 18.66
N LYS A 143 -8.26 -5.98 17.85
CA LYS A 143 -8.84 -6.18 16.52
C LYS A 143 -8.83 -7.67 16.17
N GLU A 144 -9.87 -8.10 15.47
CA GLU A 144 -9.97 -9.42 14.85
C GLU A 144 -10.20 -9.24 13.35
N TYR A 145 -9.66 -10.17 12.57
CA TYR A 145 -9.77 -10.22 11.12
C TYR A 145 -10.34 -11.56 10.68
N ASP A 146 -11.36 -11.49 9.81
CA ASP A 146 -11.87 -12.64 9.07
C ASP A 146 -11.82 -12.31 7.58
N TYR A 147 -11.28 -13.24 6.80
CA TYR A 147 -11.05 -13.07 5.38
C TYR A 147 -11.88 -14.07 4.56
N ASP A 148 -12.23 -13.68 3.35
CA ASP A 148 -12.64 -14.64 2.33
C ASP A 148 -11.44 -15.41 1.75
N ALA A 149 -11.69 -16.31 0.81
CA ALA A 149 -10.64 -17.12 0.17
C ALA A 149 -9.66 -16.30 -0.70
N PHE A 150 -9.95 -15.02 -0.95
CA PHE A 150 -9.16 -14.11 -1.78
C PHE A 150 -8.45 -13.01 -0.96
N GLY A 151 -8.57 -13.05 0.37
CA GLY A 151 -7.90 -12.11 1.28
C GLY A 151 -8.65 -10.80 1.53
N ASN A 152 -9.92 -10.71 1.11
CA ASN A 152 -10.78 -9.57 1.44
C ASN A 152 -11.29 -9.73 2.87
N GLU A 153 -11.15 -8.68 3.69
CA GLU A 153 -11.74 -8.66 5.03
C GLU A 153 -13.26 -8.59 4.92
N LYS A 154 -13.98 -9.44 5.65
CA LYS A 154 -15.45 -9.50 5.59
C LYS A 154 -16.11 -8.31 6.29
N ASP A 155 -15.55 -7.88 7.42
CA ASP A 155 -16.09 -6.80 8.26
C ASP A 155 -15.04 -5.70 8.51
N PRO A 156 -14.60 -4.97 7.46
CA PRO A 156 -13.59 -3.95 7.60
C PRO A 156 -14.08 -2.78 8.44
N SER A 157 -13.19 -2.27 9.31
CA SER A 157 -13.44 -1.09 10.13
C SER A 157 -12.69 0.11 9.57
N ALA A 158 -13.39 1.23 9.36
CA ALA A 158 -12.78 2.48 8.90
C ALA A 158 -11.78 3.10 9.89
N SER A 159 -11.82 2.70 11.18
CA SER A 159 -10.87 3.16 12.20
C SER A 159 -9.65 2.25 12.35
N ASP A 160 -9.63 1.10 11.68
CA ASP A 160 -8.44 0.25 11.69
C ASP A 160 -7.36 0.89 10.81
N THR A 161 -6.18 1.09 11.36
CA THR A 161 -5.03 1.68 10.68
C THR A 161 -3.92 0.67 10.45
N ASN A 162 -4.10 -0.59 10.83
CA ASN A 162 -3.08 -1.62 10.66
C ASN A 162 -2.94 -2.01 9.18
N PRO A 163 -1.74 -1.83 8.59
CA PRO A 163 -1.50 -2.19 7.20
C PRO A 163 -1.22 -3.68 7.00
N PHE A 164 -0.74 -4.43 7.99
CA PHE A 164 -0.34 -5.84 7.77
C PHE A 164 -1.49 -6.80 8.01
N ARG A 165 -1.92 -7.50 6.96
CA ARG A 165 -3.17 -8.28 6.94
C ARG A 165 -2.99 -9.68 6.35
N TYR A 166 -3.70 -10.00 5.26
CA TYR A 166 -3.64 -11.30 4.57
C TYR A 166 -2.21 -11.63 4.12
N CYS A 167 -1.77 -12.88 4.34
CA CYS A 167 -0.38 -13.33 4.18
C CYS A 167 0.68 -12.47 4.90
N GLY A 168 0.30 -11.62 5.85
CA GLY A 168 1.19 -10.65 6.50
C GLY A 168 1.68 -9.54 5.56
N GLU A 169 1.03 -9.34 4.41
CA GLU A 169 1.41 -8.33 3.42
C GLU A 169 0.84 -6.95 3.75
N TYR A 170 1.50 -5.91 3.21
CA TYR A 170 1.12 -4.52 3.41
C TYR A 170 -0.11 -4.20 2.56
N TYR A 171 -1.25 -4.03 3.22
CA TYR A 171 -2.48 -3.53 2.66
C TYR A 171 -2.49 -2.00 2.73
N ASP A 172 -2.60 -1.36 1.56
CA ASP A 172 -2.73 0.08 1.50
C ASP A 172 -4.20 0.48 1.64
N LEU A 173 -4.58 0.96 2.82
CA LEU A 173 -5.96 1.36 3.11
C LEU A 173 -6.47 2.49 2.20
N SER A 174 -5.57 3.28 1.63
CA SER A 174 -5.92 4.41 0.77
C SER A 174 -6.36 4.00 -0.63
N SER A 175 -5.78 2.92 -1.17
CA SER A 175 -6.15 2.34 -2.47
C SER A 175 -6.98 1.06 -2.34
N GLY A 176 -7.06 0.46 -1.16
CA GLY A 176 -7.77 -0.79 -0.94
C GLY A 176 -7.08 -2.02 -1.54
N THR A 177 -5.75 -1.98 -1.70
CA THR A 177 -4.99 -3.02 -2.41
C THR A 177 -3.80 -3.52 -1.59
N TYR A 178 -3.43 -4.79 -1.79
CA TYR A 178 -2.21 -5.36 -1.23
C TYR A 178 -0.99 -4.99 -2.07
N TYR A 179 0.08 -4.58 -1.41
CA TYR A 179 1.37 -4.36 -2.05
C TYR A 179 2.19 -5.65 -2.08
N LEU A 180 2.14 -6.38 -3.21
CA LEU A 180 2.85 -7.66 -3.40
C LEU A 180 4.21 -7.51 -4.08
N ARG A 181 4.78 -6.29 -4.09
CA ARG A 181 6.11 -5.92 -4.62
C ARG A 181 6.24 -6.05 -6.14
N ALA A 182 6.18 -7.27 -6.66
CA ALA A 182 6.36 -7.58 -8.09
C ALA A 182 5.06 -7.53 -8.91
N ARG A 183 3.91 -7.49 -8.23
CA ARG A 183 2.56 -7.35 -8.78
C ARG A 183 1.71 -6.58 -7.78
N LEU A 184 0.62 -5.99 -8.25
CA LEU A 184 -0.54 -5.75 -7.39
C LEU A 184 -1.33 -7.05 -7.29
#